data_AF-A0A8C3FEU9-F1
#
_entry.id   AF-A0A8C3FEU9-F1
#
_cell.length_a   1.000
_cell.length_b   1.000
_cell.length_c   1.000
_cell.angle_alpha   90.00
_cell.angle_beta   90.00
_cell.angle_gamma   90.00
#
_symmetry.space_group_name_H-M   'P 1'
#
loop_
_entity.id
_entity.type
_entity.pdbx_description
1 polymer ?
#
loop_
_entity_poly.entity_id
_entity_poly.type
_entity_poly.pdbx_seq_one_letter_code
_entity_poly.pdbx_strand_id
1 'polypeptide(L)'
;MLQWRAALPTESVQELLEVHVQCEREALWAFMARAFMDDDRRFQGELMEQKQELCRRNEVASSDRCMAALLELSQELDDRIGEGVYSVPGGYQRFLDDRQRMVDRYRQVPEKGVKADAALQEFLQSKEAVAQSILQTDEALTEKEKEMAAERARAEAAEREQQVLKQKEAELQQKLEDQDRSYQENLWQLETKLEDERKKLLEEQGKMMDQKLKVPEGPRVLGAAGDGWADQLRSTLALFSHLPVQTVCDNVVLAEPN
;
A
#
# COMPACT_ATOMS: atom_id res chain seq x y z
N MET A 1 14.28 7.17 77.06
CA MET A 1 14.28 6.90 75.60
C MET A 1 13.56 8.05 74.93
N LEU A 2 14.26 8.81 74.07
CA LEU A 2 13.64 9.84 73.23
C LEU A 2 12.73 9.13 72.23
N GLN A 3 11.42 9.21 72.47
CA GLN A 3 10.43 8.59 71.60
C GLN A 3 10.15 9.56 70.45
N TRP A 4 10.67 9.23 69.26
CA TRP A 4 10.49 10.03 68.04
C TRP A 4 9.01 10.07 67.64
N ARG A 5 8.48 11.26 67.33
CA ARG A 5 7.05 11.54 67.08
C ARG A 5 6.69 11.90 65.62
N ALA A 6 7.58 11.71 64.65
CA ALA A 6 7.23 11.97 63.25
C ALA A 6 6.69 10.73 62.55
N ALA A 7 5.59 10.90 61.80
CA ALA A 7 5.11 9.91 60.85
C ALA A 7 6.06 9.86 59.64
N LEU A 8 6.44 8.65 59.23
CA LEU A 8 7.24 8.41 58.04
C LEU A 8 6.33 7.87 56.93
N PRO A 9 6.64 8.12 55.64
CA PRO A 9 7.76 8.93 55.12
C PRO A 9 7.51 10.45 55.20
N THR A 10 8.59 11.23 55.20
CA THR A 10 8.55 12.72 55.09
C THR A 10 8.53 13.15 53.63
N GLU A 11 7.88 14.27 53.30
CA GLU A 11 7.70 14.72 51.90
C GLU A 11 9.02 15.17 51.25
N SER A 12 9.96 15.69 52.04
CA SER A 12 11.24 16.19 51.54
C SER A 12 12.41 15.90 52.48
N VAL A 13 13.63 15.92 51.91
CA VAL A 13 14.87 15.85 52.69
C VAL A 13 14.96 17.02 53.68
N GLN A 14 14.43 18.20 53.31
CA GLN A 14 14.40 19.38 54.16
C GLN A 14 13.55 19.15 55.42
N GLU A 15 12.35 18.59 55.26
CA GLU A 15 11.45 18.27 56.37
C GLU A 15 12.08 17.21 57.29
N LEU A 16 12.72 16.19 56.72
CA LEU A 16 13.50 15.21 57.48
C LEU A 16 14.64 15.88 58.29
N LEU A 17 15.35 16.85 57.70
CA LEU A 17 16.43 17.59 58.34
C LEU A 17 15.91 18.53 59.44
N GLU A 18 14.73 19.11 59.30
CA GLU A 18 14.13 20.00 60.31
C GLU A 18 13.72 19.24 61.57
N VAL A 19 13.05 18.09 61.41
CA VAL A 19 12.74 17.21 62.53
C VAL A 19 14.05 16.69 63.17
N HIS A 20 15.08 16.44 62.35
CA HIS A 20 16.42 16.09 62.83
C HIS A 20 17.08 17.17 63.69
N VAL A 21 17.10 18.43 63.25
CA VAL A 21 17.68 19.55 64.02
C VAL A 21 16.95 19.74 65.34
N GLN A 22 15.62 19.59 65.34
CA GLN A 22 14.83 19.72 66.56
C GLN A 22 15.17 18.64 67.58
N CYS A 23 15.26 17.39 67.16
CA CYS A 23 15.61 16.29 68.05
C CYS A 23 17.09 16.25 68.42
N GLU A 24 17.99 16.71 67.54
CA GLU A 24 19.40 16.93 67.85
C GLU A 24 19.52 17.97 68.97
N ARG A 25 18.81 19.09 68.87
CA ARG A 25 18.81 20.13 69.92
C ARG A 25 18.29 19.61 71.25
N GLU A 26 17.22 18.81 71.23
CA GLU A 26 16.65 18.20 72.45
C GLU A 26 17.59 17.14 73.06
N ALA A 27 18.24 16.32 72.24
CA ALA A 27 19.24 15.35 72.67
C ALA A 27 20.48 16.03 73.23
N LEU A 28 20.96 17.09 72.58
CA LEU A 28 22.10 17.89 73.02
C LEU A 28 21.78 18.62 74.34
N TRP A 29 20.56 19.15 74.48
CA TRP A 29 20.12 19.78 75.74
C TRP A 29 20.02 18.77 76.88
N ALA A 30 19.44 17.60 76.64
CA ALA A 30 19.38 16.50 77.61
C ALA A 30 20.79 15.96 77.97
N PHE A 31 21.72 16.00 77.01
CA PHE A 31 23.12 15.64 77.17
C PHE A 31 23.88 16.69 77.99
N MET A 32 23.80 17.98 77.64
CA MET A 32 24.43 19.07 78.40
C MET A 32 23.93 19.15 79.84
N ALA A 33 22.67 18.77 80.10
CA ALA A 33 22.11 18.67 81.44
C ALA A 33 22.68 17.50 82.27
N ARG A 34 23.43 16.56 81.66
CA ARG A 34 23.90 15.31 82.30
C ARG A 34 25.37 14.94 82.06
N ALA A 35 26.06 15.55 81.10
CA ALA A 35 27.38 15.10 80.66
C ALA A 35 28.51 15.90 81.31
N PHE A 36 29.21 15.23 82.24
CA PHE A 36 30.55 15.59 82.65
C PHE A 36 31.53 14.71 81.86
N MET A 37 32.34 15.34 80.99
CA MET A 37 33.44 14.81 80.17
C MET A 37 33.12 13.66 79.18
N ASP A 38 32.76 14.01 77.94
CA ASP A 38 32.83 13.11 76.76
C ASP A 38 34.11 13.40 75.96
N ASP A 39 35.28 13.12 76.54
CA ASP A 39 36.58 13.41 75.92
C ASP A 39 36.89 12.48 74.72
N ASP A 40 36.24 11.31 74.65
CA ASP A 40 36.48 10.27 73.62
C ASP A 40 35.51 10.32 72.42
N ARG A 41 34.60 11.31 72.35
CA ARG A 41 33.58 11.47 71.28
C ARG A 41 32.68 10.26 71.01
N ARG A 42 32.52 9.34 71.97
CA ARG A 42 31.77 8.09 71.74
C ARG A 42 30.29 8.33 71.49
N PHE A 43 29.69 9.26 72.24
CA PHE A 43 28.28 9.62 72.08
C PHE A 43 28.01 10.32 70.74
N GLN A 44 28.97 11.09 70.23
CA GLN A 44 28.87 11.69 68.89
C GLN A 44 28.84 10.61 67.80
N GLY A 45 29.63 9.54 67.95
CA GLY A 45 29.62 8.39 67.03
C GLY A 45 28.28 7.66 67.02
N GLU A 46 27.76 7.30 68.20
CA GLU A 46 26.47 6.61 68.33
C GLU A 46 25.30 7.42 67.75
N LEU A 47 25.30 8.75 67.92
CA LEU A 47 24.29 9.64 67.35
C LEU A 47 24.35 9.65 65.81
N MET A 48 25.55 9.65 65.23
CA MET A 48 25.74 9.60 63.77
C MET A 48 25.29 8.26 63.18
N GLU A 49 25.54 7.14 63.86
CA GLU A 49 25.03 5.83 63.45
C GLU A 49 23.50 5.77 63.48
N GLN A 50 22.88 6.28 64.55
CA GLN A 50 21.41 6.37 64.64
C GLN A 50 20.81 7.23 63.53
N LYS A 51 21.46 8.35 63.18
CA LYS A 51 21.07 9.20 62.05
C LYS A 51 21.13 8.45 60.73
N GLN A 52 22.23 7.74 60.46
CA GLN A 52 22.39 6.98 59.22
C GLN A 52 21.33 5.89 59.09
N GLU A 53 21.02 5.17 60.17
CA GLU A 53 19.97 4.15 60.16
C GLU A 53 18.58 4.76 59.93
N LEU A 54 18.28 5.94 60.50
CA LEU A 54 17.03 6.65 60.23
C LEU A 54 16.91 7.07 58.76
N CYS A 55 18.00 7.63 58.18
CA CYS A 55 18.02 7.96 56.76
C CYS A 55 17.78 6.73 55.89
N ARG A 56 18.47 5.61 56.19
CA ARG A 56 18.30 4.34 55.46
C ARG A 56 16.86 3.85 55.54
N ARG A 57 16.25 3.87 56.72
CA ARG A 57 14.84 3.48 56.91
C ARG A 57 13.87 4.39 56.16
N ASN A 58 14.13 5.70 56.13
CA ASN A 58 13.30 6.65 55.38
C ASN A 58 13.41 6.41 53.87
N GLU A 59 14.61 6.13 53.36
CA GLU A 59 14.82 5.78 51.96
C GLU A 59 14.09 4.50 51.57
N VAL A 60 14.17 3.44 52.38
CA VAL A 60 13.45 2.19 52.13
C VAL A 60 11.93 2.42 52.15
N ALA A 61 11.41 3.09 53.19
CA ALA A 61 9.98 3.36 53.28
C ALA A 61 9.46 4.22 52.10
N SER A 62 10.25 5.21 51.67
CA SER A 62 9.95 6.01 50.49
C SER A 62 9.96 5.15 49.22
N SER A 63 10.97 4.30 49.03
CA SER A 63 11.07 3.39 47.89
C SER A 63 9.87 2.43 47.82
N ASP A 64 9.54 1.77 48.92
CA ASP A 64 8.43 0.80 49.00
C ASP A 64 7.10 1.46 48.64
N ARG A 65 6.85 2.66 49.18
CA ARG A 65 5.64 3.42 48.86
C ARG A 65 5.57 3.85 47.40
N CYS A 66 6.70 4.32 46.85
CA CYS A 66 6.77 4.71 45.44
C CYS A 66 6.49 3.50 44.53
N MET A 67 7.10 2.35 44.82
CA MET A 67 6.92 1.14 44.04
C MET A 67 5.47 0.64 44.10
N ALA A 68 4.86 0.63 45.29
CA ALA A 68 3.46 0.25 45.45
C ALA A 68 2.53 1.15 44.61
N ALA A 69 2.71 2.48 44.69
CA ALA A 69 1.92 3.42 43.91
C ALA A 69 2.13 3.26 42.39
N LEU A 70 3.37 3.00 41.94
CA LEU A 70 3.67 2.77 40.53
C LEU A 70 3.00 1.50 39.99
N LEU A 71 3.04 0.40 40.75
CA LEU A 71 2.40 -0.86 40.38
C LEU A 71 0.88 -0.73 40.29
N GLU A 72 0.26 -0.01 41.23
CA GLU A 72 -1.19 0.27 41.17
C GLU A 72 -1.55 1.11 39.94
N LEU A 73 -0.81 2.19 39.70
CA LEU A 73 -1.08 3.09 38.57
C LEU A 73 -0.75 2.48 37.20
N SER A 74 0.15 1.50 37.14
CA SER A 74 0.52 0.80 35.92
C SER A 74 -0.38 -0.36 35.58
N GLN A 75 -1.25 -0.81 36.49
CA GLN A 75 -2.09 -1.99 36.29
C GLN A 75 -2.93 -1.88 35.00
N GLU A 76 -3.62 -0.75 34.81
CA GLU A 76 -4.40 -0.49 33.59
C GLU A 76 -3.53 -0.51 32.32
N LEU A 77 -2.31 0.03 32.41
CA LEU A 77 -1.37 0.04 31.30
C LEU A 77 -0.92 -1.40 30.97
N ASP A 78 -0.59 -2.19 31.98
CA ASP A 78 -0.14 -3.58 31.85
C ASP A 78 -1.24 -4.50 31.32
N ASP A 79 -2.49 -4.30 31.75
CA ASP A 79 -3.66 -5.03 31.24
C ASP A 79 -3.84 -4.76 29.74
N ARG A 80 -3.78 -3.49 29.31
CA ARG A 80 -3.87 -3.12 27.88
C ARG A 80 -2.72 -3.69 27.04
N ILE A 81 -1.53 -3.79 27.62
CA ILE A 81 -0.38 -4.45 26.97
C ILE A 81 -0.70 -5.95 26.80
N GLY A 82 -1.16 -6.61 27.86
CA GLY A 82 -1.51 -8.04 27.84
C GLY A 82 -2.65 -8.38 26.88
N GLU A 83 -3.62 -7.49 26.74
CA GLU A 83 -4.73 -7.60 25.78
C GLU A 83 -4.30 -7.33 24.33
N GLY A 84 -3.08 -6.81 24.11
CA GLY A 84 -2.59 -6.48 22.78
C GLY A 84 -3.24 -5.25 22.16
N VAL A 85 -3.77 -4.31 22.97
CA VAL A 85 -4.46 -3.09 22.51
C VAL A 85 -3.56 -2.21 21.62
N TYR A 86 -2.25 -2.28 21.84
CA TYR A 86 -1.24 -1.52 21.09
C TYR A 86 -0.75 -2.21 19.82
N SER A 87 -1.23 -3.42 19.51
CA SER A 87 -0.84 -4.19 18.31
C SER A 87 -1.62 -3.72 17.07
N VAL A 88 -1.61 -2.41 16.83
CA VAL A 88 -2.28 -1.74 15.72
C VAL A 88 -1.35 -0.68 15.13
N PRO A 89 -1.53 -0.26 13.87
CA PRO A 89 -0.79 0.87 13.30
C PRO A 89 -0.99 2.15 14.11
N GLY A 90 0.11 2.82 14.46
CA GLY A 90 0.15 3.94 15.40
C GLY A 90 -0.03 3.54 16.87
N GLY A 91 0.04 2.26 17.20
CA GLY A 91 -0.17 1.72 18.54
C GLY A 91 0.92 2.14 19.52
N TYR A 92 2.16 2.34 19.05
CA TYR A 92 3.25 2.79 19.91
C TYR A 92 2.99 4.20 20.47
N GLN A 93 2.44 5.10 19.66
CA GLN A 93 2.09 6.45 20.13
C GLN A 93 1.03 6.40 21.23
N ARG A 94 0.02 5.54 21.09
CA ARG A 94 -1.02 5.35 22.12
C ARG A 94 -0.43 4.84 23.43
N PHE A 95 0.52 3.91 23.36
CA PHE A 95 1.26 3.43 24.53
C PHE A 95 2.04 4.57 25.21
N LEU A 96 2.72 5.43 24.45
CA LEU A 96 3.44 6.58 25.01
C LEU A 96 2.51 7.55 25.74
N ASP A 97 1.33 7.83 25.16
CA ASP A 97 0.33 8.72 25.77
C ASP A 97 -0.22 8.15 27.08
N ASP A 98 -0.58 6.85 27.09
CA ASP A 98 -1.06 6.17 28.30
C ASP A 98 0.02 6.05 29.38
N ARG A 99 1.28 5.79 28.98
CA ARG A 99 2.44 5.83 29.87
C ARG A 99 2.61 7.23 30.48
N GLN A 100 2.49 8.28 29.68
CA GLN A 100 2.62 9.66 30.17
C GLN A 100 1.50 10.01 31.16
N ARG A 101 0.26 9.60 30.89
CA ARG A 101 -0.87 9.76 31.83
C ARG A 101 -0.60 9.06 33.16
N MET A 102 -0.02 7.85 33.14
CA MET A 102 0.38 7.14 34.35
C MET A 102 1.44 7.93 35.13
N VAL A 103 2.46 8.45 34.45
CA VAL A 103 3.50 9.30 35.07
C VAL A 103 2.91 10.55 35.70
N ASP A 104 1.98 11.22 35.02
CA ASP A 104 1.33 12.43 35.53
C ASP A 104 0.45 12.14 36.76
N ARG A 105 -0.23 10.98 36.80
CA ARG A 105 -0.93 10.50 38.00
C ARG A 105 0.04 10.24 39.14
N TYR A 106 1.16 9.58 38.88
CA TYR A 106 2.18 9.29 39.90
C TYR A 106 2.76 10.56 40.52
N ARG A 107 3.02 11.60 39.71
CA ARG A 107 3.51 12.90 40.21
C ARG A 107 2.54 13.54 41.20
N GLN A 108 1.24 13.30 41.08
CA GLN A 108 0.20 13.83 41.97
C GLN A 108 0.03 13.05 43.29
N VAL A 109 0.61 11.85 43.41
CA VAL A 109 0.49 11.03 44.64
C VAL A 109 1.21 11.74 45.81
N PRO A 110 0.56 12.00 46.95
CA PRO A 110 1.23 12.63 48.09
C PRO A 110 2.14 11.64 48.87
N GLU A 111 3.06 12.20 49.65
CA GLU A 111 3.91 11.53 50.66
C GLU A 111 4.78 10.40 50.08
N LYS A 112 5.23 10.53 48.83
CA LYS A 112 6.13 9.55 48.18
C LYS A 112 7.51 9.50 48.83
N GLY A 113 7.96 10.63 49.36
CA GLY A 113 9.25 10.80 50.01
C GLY A 113 10.45 10.92 49.07
N VAL A 114 11.64 10.80 49.64
CA VAL A 114 12.92 11.19 49.02
C VAL A 114 13.35 10.35 47.80
N LYS A 115 12.74 9.17 47.56
CA LYS A 115 13.06 8.28 46.42
C LYS A 115 12.12 8.43 45.23
N ALA A 116 11.19 9.39 45.23
CA ALA A 116 10.14 9.50 44.22
C ALA A 116 10.62 9.47 42.77
N ASP A 117 11.63 10.29 42.42
CA ASP A 117 12.13 10.38 41.04
C ASP A 117 12.98 9.17 40.65
N ALA A 118 13.80 8.66 41.57
CA ALA A 118 14.65 7.50 41.33
C ALA A 118 13.82 6.24 41.07
N ALA A 119 12.78 6.00 41.89
CA ALA A 119 11.88 4.87 41.74
C ALA A 119 11.09 4.94 40.41
N LEU A 120 10.64 6.14 40.02
CA LEU A 120 9.98 6.34 38.74
C LEU A 120 10.90 6.03 37.56
N GLN A 121 12.14 6.52 37.61
CA GLN A 121 13.12 6.28 36.55
C GLN A 121 13.41 4.78 36.39
N GLU A 122 13.68 4.07 37.49
CA GLU A 122 13.94 2.64 37.46
C GLU A 122 12.74 1.85 36.94
N PHE A 123 11.52 2.22 37.34
CA PHE A 123 10.30 1.62 36.85
C PHE A 123 10.13 1.80 35.34
N LEU A 124 10.33 3.01 34.82
CA LEU A 124 10.23 3.27 33.38
C LEU A 124 11.29 2.49 32.60
N GLN A 125 12.52 2.39 33.13
CA GLN A 125 13.58 1.58 32.53
C GLN A 125 13.22 0.09 32.49
N SER A 126 12.56 -0.43 33.54
CA SER A 126 12.12 -1.83 33.59
C SER A 126 11.10 -2.17 32.49
N LYS A 127 10.33 -1.18 32.03
CA LYS A 127 9.31 -1.32 30.97
C LYS A 127 9.84 -1.04 29.57
N GLU A 128 11.11 -0.67 29.41
CA GLU A 128 11.68 -0.29 28.11
C GLU A 128 11.66 -1.45 27.11
N ALA A 129 11.95 -2.68 27.55
CA ALA A 129 11.89 -3.86 26.68
C ALA A 129 10.48 -4.07 26.07
N VAL A 130 9.44 -3.79 26.85
CA VAL A 130 8.04 -3.87 26.38
C VAL A 130 7.74 -2.75 25.40
N ALA A 131 8.18 -1.53 25.69
CA ALA A 131 8.05 -0.39 24.79
C ALA A 131 8.71 -0.66 23.42
N GLN A 132 9.91 -1.25 23.42
CA GLN A 132 10.62 -1.64 22.20
C GLN A 132 9.87 -2.73 21.41
N SER A 133 9.29 -3.72 22.09
CA SER A 133 8.47 -4.75 21.44
C SER A 133 7.23 -4.17 20.75
N ILE A 134 6.56 -3.19 21.39
CA ILE A 134 5.39 -2.52 20.81
C ILE A 134 5.82 -1.69 19.59
N LEU A 135 6.93 -0.96 19.68
CA LEU A 135 7.47 -0.16 18.58
C LEU A 135 7.75 -1.02 17.34
N GLN A 136 8.45 -2.14 17.51
CA GLN A 136 8.76 -3.05 16.40
C GLN A 136 7.51 -3.61 15.74
N THR A 137 6.49 -3.93 16.55
CA THR A 137 5.21 -4.43 16.03
C THR A 137 4.48 -3.35 15.22
N ASP A 138 4.43 -2.12 15.74
CA ASP A 138 3.80 -0.97 15.07
C ASP A 138 4.48 -0.64 13.73
N GLU A 139 5.80 -0.59 13.70
CA GLU A 139 6.58 -0.37 12.47
C GLU A 139 6.32 -1.46 11.42
N ALA A 140 6.30 -2.73 11.84
CA ALA A 140 6.03 -3.85 10.94
C ALA A 140 4.61 -3.80 10.37
N LEU A 141 3.61 -3.47 11.19
CA LEU A 141 2.21 -3.32 10.75
C LEU A 141 2.06 -2.15 9.78
N THR A 142 2.67 -1.01 10.11
CA THR A 142 2.65 0.20 9.27
C THR A 142 3.29 -0.06 7.92
N GLU A 143 4.39 -0.80 7.86
CA GLU A 143 5.03 -1.15 6.59
C GLU A 143 4.17 -2.11 5.77
N LYS A 144 3.57 -3.13 6.41
CA LYS A 144 2.67 -4.06 5.73
C LYS A 144 1.44 -3.37 5.14
N GLU A 145 0.88 -2.38 5.81
CA GLU A 145 -0.23 -1.60 5.26
C GLU A 145 0.17 -0.78 4.03
N LYS A 146 1.37 -0.18 4.04
CA LYS A 146 1.91 0.54 2.87
C LYS A 146 2.15 -0.39 1.70
N GLU A 147 2.73 -1.57 1.93
CA GLU A 147 2.94 -2.59 0.89
C GLU A 147 1.61 -3.00 0.24
N MET A 148 0.60 -3.34 1.05
CA MET A 148 -0.72 -3.71 0.54
C MET A 148 -1.39 -2.57 -0.24
N ALA A 149 -1.27 -1.33 0.24
CA ALA A 149 -1.80 -0.16 -0.47
C ALA A 149 -1.10 0.05 -1.82
N ALA A 150 0.22 -0.13 -1.88
CA ALA A 150 0.99 -0.04 -3.11
C ALA A 150 0.63 -1.15 -4.11
N GLU A 151 0.44 -2.39 -3.65
CA GLU A 151 -0.01 -3.49 -4.50
C GLU A 151 -1.40 -3.24 -5.08
N ARG A 152 -2.34 -2.78 -4.26
CA ARG A 152 -3.70 -2.40 -4.73
C ARG A 152 -3.63 -1.31 -5.80
N ALA A 153 -2.83 -0.26 -5.57
CA ALA A 153 -2.66 0.81 -6.55
C ALA A 153 -2.09 0.31 -7.88
N ARG A 154 -1.12 -0.62 -7.84
CA ARG A 154 -0.55 -1.26 -9.05
C ARG A 154 -1.58 -2.12 -9.77
N ALA A 155 -2.35 -2.92 -9.05
CA ALA A 155 -3.41 -3.74 -9.63
C ALA A 155 -4.49 -2.90 -10.32
N GLU A 156 -4.94 -1.82 -9.68
CA GLU A 156 -5.89 -0.90 -10.29
C GLU A 156 -5.31 -0.18 -11.52
N ALA A 157 -4.04 0.20 -11.50
CA ALA A 157 -3.39 0.79 -12.68
C ALA A 157 -3.32 -0.20 -13.84
N ALA A 158 -2.93 -1.44 -13.58
CA ALA A 158 -2.89 -2.50 -14.58
C ALA A 158 -4.29 -2.82 -15.15
N GLU A 159 -5.34 -2.82 -14.31
CA GLU A 159 -6.71 -3.01 -14.77
C GLU A 159 -7.16 -1.86 -15.69
N ARG A 160 -6.87 -0.62 -15.33
CA ARG A 160 -7.17 0.55 -16.18
C ARG A 160 -6.43 0.48 -17.52
N GLU A 161 -5.15 0.10 -17.52
CA GLU A 161 -4.38 -0.11 -18.75
C GLU A 161 -4.99 -1.21 -19.63
N GLN A 162 -5.39 -2.34 -19.03
CA GLN A 162 -6.03 -3.43 -19.76
C GLN A 162 -7.37 -3.01 -20.37
N GLN A 163 -8.17 -2.21 -19.65
CA GLN A 163 -9.42 -1.67 -20.18
C GLN A 163 -9.19 -0.76 -21.39
N VAL A 164 -8.18 0.12 -21.32
CA VAL A 164 -7.79 0.99 -22.44
C VAL A 164 -7.33 0.16 -23.64
N LEU A 165 -6.55 -0.91 -23.43
CA LEU A 165 -6.13 -1.80 -24.51
C LEU A 165 -7.32 -2.49 -25.18
N LYS A 166 -8.26 -3.04 -24.40
CA LYS A 166 -9.49 -3.65 -24.93
C LYS A 166 -10.33 -2.67 -25.74
N GLN A 167 -10.44 -1.41 -25.29
CA GLN A 167 -11.15 -0.37 -26.04
C GLN A 167 -10.46 -0.08 -27.38
N LYS A 168 -9.13 0.05 -27.39
CA LYS A 168 -8.35 0.25 -28.63
C LYS A 168 -8.48 -0.92 -29.60
N GLU A 169 -8.44 -2.15 -29.10
CA GLU A 169 -8.64 -3.35 -29.92
C GLU A 169 -10.04 -3.36 -30.54
N ALA A 170 -11.08 -3.06 -29.77
CA ALA A 170 -12.45 -2.97 -30.26
C ALA A 170 -12.62 -1.86 -31.32
N GLU A 171 -12.02 -0.68 -31.10
CA GLU A 171 -12.03 0.41 -32.08
C GLU A 171 -11.31 0.04 -33.38
N LEU A 172 -10.17 -0.66 -33.29
CA LEU A 172 -9.44 -1.14 -34.47
C LEU A 172 -10.25 -2.17 -35.25
N GLN A 173 -10.87 -3.11 -34.54
CA GLN A 173 -11.71 -4.14 -35.16
C GLN A 173 -12.92 -3.52 -35.87
N GLN A 174 -13.60 -2.57 -35.23
CA GLN A 174 -14.71 -1.85 -35.85
C GLN A 174 -14.30 -1.11 -37.13
N LYS A 175 -13.13 -0.45 -37.13
CA LYS A 175 -12.60 0.22 -38.33
C LYS A 175 -12.33 -0.75 -39.48
N LEU A 176 -11.83 -1.95 -39.18
CA LEU A 176 -11.60 -3.00 -40.19
C LEU A 176 -12.92 -3.51 -40.76
N GLU A 177 -13.91 -3.77 -39.92
CA GLU A 177 -15.25 -4.20 -40.34
C GLU A 177 -15.94 -3.13 -41.20
N ASP A 178 -15.82 -1.85 -40.81
CA ASP A 178 -16.34 -0.72 -41.58
C ASP A 178 -15.66 -0.59 -42.96
N GLN A 179 -14.34 -0.79 -43.02
CA GLN A 179 -13.61 -0.81 -44.29
C GLN A 179 -14.06 -1.97 -45.17
N ASP A 180 -14.13 -3.20 -44.64
CA ASP A 180 -14.52 -4.38 -45.42
C ASP A 180 -15.94 -4.22 -46.00
N ARG A 181 -16.88 -3.76 -45.17
CA ARG A 181 -18.25 -3.45 -45.61
C ARG A 181 -18.25 -2.42 -46.75
N SER A 182 -17.50 -1.34 -46.61
CA SER A 182 -17.40 -0.32 -47.67
C SER A 182 -16.78 -0.89 -48.96
N TYR A 183 -15.76 -1.74 -48.87
CA TYR A 183 -15.16 -2.41 -50.03
C TYR A 183 -16.15 -3.34 -50.72
N GLN A 184 -16.88 -4.16 -49.97
CA GLN A 184 -17.90 -5.06 -50.52
C GLN A 184 -19.02 -4.28 -51.23
N GLU A 185 -19.47 -3.18 -50.63
CA GLU A 185 -20.49 -2.31 -51.24
C GLU A 185 -20.00 -1.67 -52.53
N ASN A 186 -18.73 -1.23 -52.58
CA ASN A 186 -18.13 -0.70 -53.80
C ASN A 186 -18.06 -1.76 -54.90
N LEU A 187 -17.65 -2.99 -54.58
CA LEU A 187 -17.63 -4.11 -55.53
C LEU A 187 -19.03 -4.41 -56.07
N TRP A 188 -20.02 -4.48 -55.18
CA TRP A 188 -21.42 -4.72 -55.57
C TRP A 188 -21.95 -3.62 -56.51
N GLN A 189 -21.65 -2.35 -56.24
CA GLN A 189 -22.02 -1.25 -57.12
C GLN A 189 -21.32 -1.32 -58.48
N LEU A 190 -20.05 -1.72 -58.52
CA LEU A 190 -19.29 -1.92 -59.76
C LEU A 190 -19.87 -3.07 -60.59
N GLU A 191 -20.15 -4.21 -59.97
CA GLU A 191 -20.74 -5.38 -60.62
C GLU A 191 -22.12 -5.06 -61.22
N THR A 192 -22.99 -4.41 -60.44
CA THR A 192 -24.31 -3.95 -60.92
C THR A 192 -24.20 -3.02 -62.13
N LYS A 193 -23.24 -2.08 -62.12
CA LYS A 193 -23.01 -1.18 -63.27
C LYS A 193 -22.54 -1.92 -64.51
N LEU A 194 -21.63 -2.89 -64.36
CA LEU A 194 -21.12 -3.69 -65.48
C LEU A 194 -22.23 -4.57 -66.09
N GLU A 195 -23.11 -5.13 -65.26
CA GLU A 195 -24.27 -5.89 -65.74
C GLU A 195 -25.24 -5.02 -66.54
N ASP A 196 -25.53 -3.81 -66.04
CA ASP A 196 -26.36 -2.84 -66.74
C ASP A 196 -25.74 -2.40 -68.08
N GLU A 197 -24.44 -2.12 -68.11
CA GLU A 197 -23.71 -1.77 -69.35
C GLU A 197 -23.71 -2.93 -70.35
N ARG A 198 -23.49 -4.16 -69.89
CA ARG A 198 -23.55 -5.36 -70.73
C ARG A 198 -24.94 -5.56 -71.33
N LYS A 199 -26.00 -5.35 -70.54
CA LYS A 199 -27.38 -5.45 -71.01
C LYS A 199 -27.69 -4.39 -72.07
N LYS A 200 -27.28 -3.13 -71.85
CA LYS A 200 -27.42 -2.05 -72.85
C LYS A 200 -26.69 -2.38 -74.15
N LEU A 201 -25.46 -2.88 -74.08
CA LEU A 201 -24.68 -3.27 -75.26
C LEU A 201 -25.35 -4.39 -76.07
N LEU A 202 -25.90 -5.40 -75.37
CA LEU A 202 -26.66 -6.48 -76.01
C LEU A 202 -27.93 -5.97 -76.70
N GLU A 203 -28.67 -5.06 -76.05
CA GLU A 203 -29.85 -4.42 -76.65
C GLU A 203 -29.48 -3.58 -77.87
N GLU A 204 -28.36 -2.86 -77.84
CA GLU A 204 -27.84 -2.09 -78.97
C GLU A 204 -27.41 -2.98 -80.14
N GLN A 205 -26.69 -4.08 -79.87
CA GLN A 205 -26.37 -5.08 -80.90
C GLN A 205 -27.64 -5.69 -81.51
N GLY A 206 -28.64 -6.04 -80.70
CA GLY A 206 -29.93 -6.55 -81.18
C GLY A 206 -30.62 -5.56 -82.11
N LYS A 207 -30.72 -4.29 -81.69
CA LYS A 207 -31.27 -3.20 -82.52
C LYS A 207 -30.50 -3.02 -83.83
N MET A 208 -29.17 -3.15 -83.81
CA MET A 208 -28.33 -3.06 -85.00
C MET A 208 -28.55 -4.27 -85.94
N MET A 209 -28.68 -5.48 -85.42
CA MET A 209 -28.99 -6.68 -86.20
C MET A 209 -30.39 -6.61 -86.83
N ASP A 210 -31.40 -6.16 -86.08
CA ASP A 210 -32.76 -5.96 -86.59
C ASP A 210 -32.81 -4.91 -87.71
N GLN A 211 -32.01 -3.84 -87.60
CA GLN A 211 -31.86 -2.87 -88.69
C GLN A 211 -31.20 -3.47 -89.93
N LYS A 212 -30.18 -4.35 -89.77
CA LYS A 212 -29.57 -5.08 -90.89
C LYS A 212 -30.54 -6.08 -91.54
N LEU A 213 -31.44 -6.70 -90.77
CA LEU A 213 -32.46 -7.63 -91.28
C LEU A 213 -33.67 -6.93 -91.94
N LYS A 214 -33.86 -5.63 -91.70
CA LYS A 214 -34.90 -4.80 -92.34
C LYS A 214 -34.48 -4.20 -93.71
N VAL A 215 -33.30 -4.54 -94.21
CA VAL A 215 -32.94 -4.28 -95.63
C VAL A 215 -33.67 -5.31 -96.50
N PRO A 216 -34.43 -4.92 -97.54
CA PRO A 216 -35.25 -5.85 -98.32
C PRO A 216 -34.42 -6.93 -99.03
N GLU A 217 -34.95 -8.15 -99.04
CA GLU A 217 -34.49 -9.23 -99.90
C GLU A 217 -34.55 -8.84 -101.39
N GLY A 218 -33.44 -9.08 -102.08
CA GLY A 218 -33.42 -9.41 -103.51
C GLY A 218 -32.00 -9.32 -104.11
N PRO A 219 -31.59 -10.19 -105.05
CA PRO A 219 -31.92 -11.60 -105.27
C PRO A 219 -30.75 -12.54 -104.92
N ARG A 220 -31.07 -13.82 -104.71
CA ARG A 220 -30.11 -14.94 -104.71
C ARG A 220 -29.24 -14.91 -105.98
N VAL A 221 -27.92 -14.86 -105.79
CA VAL A 221 -26.94 -15.36 -106.76
C VAL A 221 -26.15 -16.46 -106.06
N LEU A 222 -26.33 -17.69 -106.55
CA LEU A 222 -25.44 -18.81 -106.26
C LEU A 222 -24.05 -18.48 -106.82
N GLY A 223 -23.04 -18.44 -105.96
CA GLY A 223 -21.63 -18.33 -106.34
C GLY A 223 -20.76 -18.90 -105.24
N ALA A 224 -20.16 -20.04 -105.52
CA ALA A 224 -19.34 -20.83 -104.61
C ALA A 224 -18.12 -20.05 -104.07
N ALA A 225 -18.03 -19.90 -102.74
CA ALA A 225 -16.80 -19.63 -101.99
C ALA A 225 -17.09 -19.57 -100.47
N GLY A 226 -17.67 -20.63 -99.90
CA GLY A 226 -18.02 -20.67 -98.46
C GLY A 226 -17.10 -21.55 -97.60
N ASP A 227 -16.46 -22.55 -98.20
CA ASP A 227 -15.86 -23.64 -97.42
C ASP A 227 -14.45 -23.34 -96.91
N GLY A 228 -13.73 -22.36 -97.50
CA GLY A 228 -12.36 -22.03 -97.09
C GLY A 228 -12.25 -21.21 -95.79
N TRP A 229 -13.26 -20.40 -95.47
CA TRP A 229 -13.21 -19.52 -94.29
C TRP A 229 -13.54 -20.25 -92.98
N ALA A 230 -14.40 -21.26 -93.04
CA ALA A 230 -14.73 -22.09 -91.88
C ALA A 230 -13.54 -22.97 -91.43
N ASP A 231 -12.72 -23.43 -92.38
CA ASP A 231 -11.48 -24.16 -92.09
C ASP A 231 -10.35 -23.24 -91.61
N GLN A 232 -10.28 -22.00 -92.11
CA GLN A 232 -9.35 -20.98 -91.62
C GLN A 232 -9.65 -20.57 -90.16
N LEU A 233 -10.94 -20.47 -89.79
CA LEU A 233 -11.38 -20.17 -88.42
C LEU A 233 -11.17 -21.35 -87.48
N ARG A 234 -11.39 -22.60 -87.93
CA ARG A 234 -11.07 -23.80 -87.14
C ARG A 234 -9.55 -23.94 -86.89
N SER A 235 -8.72 -23.61 -87.87
CA SER A 235 -7.25 -23.64 -87.74
C SER A 235 -6.73 -22.57 -86.78
N THR A 236 -7.31 -21.36 -86.79
CA THR A 236 -6.94 -20.27 -85.88
C THR A 236 -7.45 -20.47 -84.45
N LEU A 237 -8.63 -21.08 -84.27
CA LEU A 237 -9.12 -21.51 -82.95
C LEU A 237 -8.28 -22.65 -82.35
N ALA A 238 -7.79 -23.58 -83.17
CA ALA A 238 -6.91 -24.67 -82.72
C ALA A 238 -5.50 -24.19 -82.29
N LEU A 239 -5.01 -23.09 -82.86
CA LEU A 239 -3.77 -22.43 -82.45
C LEU A 239 -3.91 -21.67 -81.13
N PHE A 240 -5.11 -21.14 -80.83
CA PHE A 240 -5.39 -20.44 -79.57
C PHE A 240 -5.70 -21.37 -78.40
N SER A 241 -6.18 -22.60 -78.64
CA SER A 241 -6.43 -23.61 -77.60
C SER A 241 -5.16 -24.27 -77.03
N HIS A 242 -3.98 -24.01 -77.62
CA HIS A 242 -2.69 -24.54 -77.16
C HIS A 242 -1.80 -23.49 -76.46
N LEU A 243 -2.31 -22.29 -76.16
CA LEU A 243 -1.62 -21.33 -75.31
C LEU A 243 -1.88 -21.67 -73.83
N PRO A 244 -0.84 -22.05 -73.05
CA PRO A 244 -1.02 -22.29 -71.63
C PRO A 244 -1.41 -20.98 -70.93
N VAL A 245 -2.53 -21.01 -70.21
CA VAL A 245 -2.87 -20.02 -69.19
C VAL A 245 -1.83 -20.19 -68.07
N GLN A 246 -0.75 -19.43 -68.13
CA GLN A 246 0.14 -19.28 -67.00
C GLN A 246 -0.54 -18.37 -65.98
N THR A 247 -1.17 -19.03 -65.01
CA THR A 247 -1.44 -18.51 -63.68
C THR A 247 -0.14 -17.96 -63.11
N VAL A 248 -0.10 -16.67 -62.82
CA VAL A 248 0.85 -16.08 -61.87
C VAL A 248 0.02 -15.49 -60.74
N CYS A 249 -0.50 -16.39 -59.90
CA CYS A 249 -0.76 -16.09 -58.50
C CYS A 249 0.33 -16.86 -57.76
N ASP A 250 1.37 -16.16 -57.30
CA ASP A 250 2.20 -16.54 -56.15
C ASP A 250 3.27 -15.45 -55.97
N ASN A 251 3.01 -14.53 -55.03
CA ASN A 251 4.04 -13.78 -54.30
C ASN A 251 3.42 -13.27 -53.00
N VAL A 252 3.18 -14.19 -52.07
CA VAL A 252 3.14 -13.91 -50.64
C VAL A 252 4.16 -14.84 -50.00
N VAL A 253 5.37 -14.32 -49.78
CA VAL A 253 6.37 -14.90 -48.89
C VAL A 253 6.88 -13.78 -47.98
N LEU A 254 6.33 -13.79 -46.76
CA LEU A 254 7.00 -13.61 -45.48
C LEU A 254 8.20 -12.65 -45.42
N ALA A 255 7.97 -11.45 -44.88
CA ALA A 255 9.00 -10.67 -44.22
C ALA A 255 8.77 -10.75 -42.69
N GLU A 256 9.59 -11.53 -41.99
CA GLU A 256 9.79 -11.37 -40.54
C GLU A 256 10.66 -10.14 -40.28
N PRO A 257 10.42 -9.37 -39.20
CA PRO A 257 11.26 -8.26 -38.82
C PRO A 257 12.46 -8.77 -38.02
N ASN A 258 13.63 -8.20 -38.32
CA ASN A 258 14.80 -8.21 -37.45
C ASN A 258 14.78 -6.94 -36.60
#